data_AF-A0A7J4I6C6-F1
#
_entry.id   AF-A0A7J4I6C6-F1
#
_cell.length_a   1.000
_cell.length_b   1.000
_cell.length_c   1.000
_cell.angle_alpha   90.00
_cell.angle_beta   90.00
_cell.angle_gamma   90.00
#
_symmetry.space_group_name_H-M   'P 1'
#
loop_
_entity.id
_entity.type
_entity.pdbx_description
1 polymer ?
#
loop_
_entity_poly.entity_id
_entity_poly.type
_entity_poly.pdbx_seq_one_letter_code
_entity_poly.pdbx_strand_id
1 'polypeptide(L)'
;MECELCGRNAHLVQAEIEGTVLSVCDTCSNLGKRAAISVELVDKRQSRMDFNTINSSFSKIIMNSRTKAGLSLEDLGKKINEKATVLDRVERGMRPTDELAKKLEKALKIKLLGYQEE
;
A
#
# COMPACT_ATOMS: atom_id res chain seq x y z
N MET A 1 -30.54 17.30 7.76
CA MET A 1 -31.14 16.01 8.18
C MET A 1 -31.36 16.12 9.68
N GLU A 2 -32.57 15.79 10.13
CA GLU A 2 -33.01 15.92 11.51
C GLU A 2 -33.02 14.57 12.23
N CYS A 3 -32.84 14.58 13.55
CA CYS A 3 -32.85 13.38 14.37
C CYS A 3 -34.25 12.75 14.40
N GLU A 4 -34.35 11.46 14.08
CA GLU A 4 -35.63 10.73 14.05
C GLU A 4 -36.28 10.56 15.44
N LEU A 5 -35.54 10.79 16.53
CA LEU A 5 -36.07 10.71 17.90
C LEU A 5 -36.43 12.07 18.53
N CYS A 6 -35.66 13.13 18.23
CA CYS A 6 -35.83 14.41 18.92
C CYS A 6 -36.04 15.60 17.99
N GLY A 7 -36.08 15.40 16.67
CA GLY A 7 -36.32 16.43 15.66
C GLY A 7 -35.22 17.50 15.56
N ARG A 8 -34.13 17.38 16.34
CA ARG A 8 -33.05 18.37 16.32
C ARG A 8 -32.19 18.20 15.08
N ASN A 9 -31.83 19.32 14.45
CA ASN A 9 -30.77 19.36 13.46
C ASN A 9 -29.41 19.26 14.15
N ALA A 10 -28.77 18.11 14.01
CA ALA A 10 -27.46 17.81 14.60
C ALA A 10 -26.73 16.78 13.74
N HIS A 11 -25.49 16.46 14.11
CA HIS A 11 -24.78 15.34 13.53
C HIS A 11 -25.51 14.03 13.88
N LEU A 12 -26.00 13.32 12.87
CA LEU A 12 -26.74 12.07 13.02
C LEU A 12 -25.79 10.88 12.90
N VAL A 13 -26.05 9.86 13.71
CA VAL A 13 -25.37 8.56 13.70
C VAL A 13 -26.44 7.47 13.63
N GLN A 14 -26.08 6.31 13.11
CA GLN A 14 -26.98 5.16 13.12
C GLN A 14 -26.93 4.45 14.47
N ALA A 15 -28.09 4.24 15.08
CA ALA A 15 -28.23 3.51 16.33
C ALA A 15 -29.36 2.48 16.22
N GLU A 16 -29.12 1.28 16.72
CA GLU A 16 -30.16 0.27 16.91
C GLU A 16 -30.87 0.54 18.23
N ILE A 17 -32.13 0.95 18.14
CA ILE A 17 -33.00 1.26 19.26
C ILE A 17 -34.20 0.33 19.14
N GLU A 18 -34.38 -0.55 20.13
CA GLU A 18 -35.48 -1.54 20.17
C GLU A 18 -35.58 -2.43 18.90
N GLY A 19 -34.42 -2.81 18.33
CA GLY A 19 -34.34 -3.69 17.17
C GLY A 19 -34.57 -3.01 15.82
N THR A 20 -34.73 -1.68 15.80
CA THR A 20 -34.81 -0.87 14.57
C THR A 20 -33.62 0.08 14.49
N VAL A 21 -33.03 0.20 13.30
CA VAL A 21 -31.91 1.13 13.06
C VAL A 21 -32.46 2.51 12.69
N LEU A 22 -32.17 3.50 13.52
CA LEU A 22 -32.59 4.89 13.36
C LEU A 22 -31.38 5.82 13.20
N SER A 23 -31.57 6.91 12.46
CA SER A 23 -30.63 8.03 12.30
C SER A 23 -30.91 9.10 13.35
N VAL A 24 -30.09 9.11 14.40
CA VAL A 24 -30.34 9.91 15.60
C VAL A 24 -29.11 10.73 15.98
N CYS A 25 -29.29 11.82 16.73
CA CYS A 25 -28.15 12.62 17.20
C CYS A 25 -27.29 11.83 18.22
N ASP A 26 -26.06 12.29 18.46
CA ASP A 26 -25.14 11.63 19.41
C ASP A 26 -25.78 11.36 20.79
N THR A 27 -26.57 12.31 21.30
CA THR A 27 -27.29 12.15 22.57
C THR A 27 -28.31 11.02 22.53
N CYS A 28 -29.15 10.97 21.48
CA CYS A 28 -30.19 9.97 21.32
C CYS A 28 -29.61 8.59 20.99
N SER A 29 -28.41 8.52 20.42
CA SER A 29 -27.71 7.26 20.13
C SER A 29 -27.34 6.47 21.38
N ASN A 30 -27.29 7.11 22.55
CA ASN A 30 -27.04 6.45 23.84
C ASN A 30 -28.26 5.68 24.37
N LEU A 31 -29.45 5.87 23.79
CA LEU A 31 -30.67 5.14 24.16
C LEU A 31 -30.70 3.71 23.61
N GLY A 32 -29.80 3.39 22.69
CA GLY A 32 -29.65 2.06 22.12
C GLY A 32 -28.20 1.69 21.93
N LYS A 33 -27.95 0.74 21.02
CA LYS A 33 -26.60 0.35 20.64
C LYS A 33 -26.19 1.16 19.42
N ARG A 34 -25.14 1.97 19.53
CA ARG A 34 -24.54 2.64 18.37
C ARG A 34 -24.18 1.57 17.36
N ALA A 35 -24.82 1.59 16.19
CA ALA A 35 -24.47 0.73 15.09
C ALA A 35 -23.15 1.29 14.54
N ALA A 36 -22.04 0.76 15.04
CA ALA A 36 -20.74 1.00 14.42
C ALA A 36 -20.82 0.41 13.02
N ILE A 37 -21.19 1.23 12.04
CA ILE A 37 -20.79 0.96 10.69
C ILE A 37 -19.27 0.99 10.80
N SER A 38 -18.65 -0.19 10.80
CA SER A 38 -17.30 -0.36 10.34
C SER A 38 -17.33 0.05 8.87
N VAL A 39 -17.42 1.35 8.62
CA VAL A 39 -16.91 1.90 7.39
C VAL A 39 -15.43 1.67 7.58
N GLU A 40 -14.96 0.51 7.11
CA GLU A 40 -13.61 0.42 6.59
C GLU A 40 -13.54 1.60 5.64
N LEU A 41 -12.94 2.68 6.12
CA LEU A 41 -12.59 3.84 5.33
C LEU A 41 -11.57 3.33 4.32
N VAL A 42 -12.05 2.62 3.31
CA VAL A 42 -11.33 2.41 2.08
C VAL A 42 -11.34 3.77 1.44
N ASP A 43 -10.31 4.53 1.79
CA ASP A 43 -9.93 5.81 1.23
C ASP A 43 -9.85 5.65 -0.29
N LYS A 44 -10.98 5.83 -0.98
CA LYS A 44 -11.07 5.83 -2.43
C LYS A 44 -10.60 7.18 -3.00
N ARG A 45 -9.43 7.64 -2.55
CA ARG A 45 -8.76 8.83 -3.09
C ARG A 45 -7.28 8.61 -3.39
N GLN A 46 -6.91 7.40 -3.82
CA GLN A 46 -5.67 7.22 -4.60
C GLN A 46 -5.92 6.36 -5.84
N SER A 47 -6.57 6.94 -6.84
CA SER A 47 -6.25 6.56 -8.22
C SER A 47 -4.85 7.09 -8.53
N ARG A 48 -3.81 6.26 -8.37
CA ARG A 48 -2.53 6.34 -9.11
C ARG A 48 -1.61 5.21 -8.65
N MET A 49 -1.61 4.15 -9.45
CA MET A 49 -0.67 3.03 -9.49
C MET A 49 -0.62 2.19 -8.21
N ASP A 50 -0.94 0.91 -8.36
CA ASP A 50 -0.48 -0.14 -7.45
C ASP A 50 1.05 -0.12 -7.39
N PHE A 51 1.58 0.79 -6.57
CA PHE A 51 2.97 0.85 -6.20
C PHE A 51 3.17 -0.24 -5.16
N ASN A 52 3.47 -1.45 -5.64
CA ASN A 52 4.17 -2.45 -4.86
C ASN A 52 5.29 -1.72 -4.08
N THR A 53 5.28 -1.75 -2.75
CA THR A 53 6.16 -0.96 -1.88
C THR A 53 7.62 -1.40 -2.10
N ILE A 54 8.27 -0.84 -3.13
CA ILE A 54 9.70 -1.04 -3.39
C ILE A 54 10.44 -0.27 -2.30
N ASN A 55 11.33 -0.96 -1.59
CA ASN A 55 12.18 -0.34 -0.57
C ASN A 55 12.93 0.83 -1.20
N SER A 56 12.85 2.03 -0.64
CA SER A 56 13.48 3.26 -1.17
C SER A 56 15.00 3.13 -1.40
N SER A 57 15.65 2.15 -0.76
CA SER A 57 17.07 1.83 -0.92
C SER A 57 17.35 0.73 -1.96
N PHE A 58 16.39 0.33 -2.80
CA PHE A 58 16.52 -0.73 -3.80
C PHE A 58 17.75 -0.55 -4.70
N SER A 59 18.03 0.68 -5.14
CA SER A 59 19.17 1.03 -5.99
C SER A 59 20.50 0.71 -5.30
N LYS A 60 20.64 1.04 -4.02
CA LYS A 60 21.83 0.72 -3.22
C LYS A 60 21.96 -0.78 -2.97
N ILE A 61 20.84 -1.47 -2.72
CA ILE A 61 20.84 -2.93 -2.49
C ILE A 61 21.31 -3.65 -3.76
N ILE A 62 20.79 -3.26 -4.93
CA ILE A 62 21.20 -3.83 -6.23
C ILE A 62 22.69 -3.59 -6.46
N MET A 63 23.17 -2.35 -6.27
CA MET A 63 24.57 -1.99 -6.47
C MET A 63 25.52 -2.75 -5.54
N ASN A 64 25.17 -2.85 -4.25
CA ASN A 64 25.95 -3.58 -3.26
C ASN A 64 25.98 -5.08 -3.56
N SER A 65 24.84 -5.66 -3.91
CA SER A 65 24.76 -7.08 -4.25
C SER A 65 25.50 -7.41 -5.55
N ARG A 66 25.44 -6.53 -6.55
CA ARG A 66 26.21 -6.65 -7.78
C ARG A 66 27.72 -6.63 -7.50
N THR A 67 28.18 -5.67 -6.70
CA THR A 67 29.59 -5.54 -6.29
C THR A 67 30.05 -6.76 -5.49
N LYS A 68 29.22 -7.23 -4.55
CA LYS A 68 29.51 -8.43 -3.74
C LYS A 68 29.59 -9.70 -4.60
N ALA A 69 28.81 -9.75 -5.68
CA ALA A 69 28.84 -10.84 -6.65
C ALA A 69 29.95 -10.68 -7.70
N GLY A 70 30.70 -9.57 -7.72
CA GLY A 70 31.74 -9.29 -8.72
C GLY A 70 31.23 -9.16 -10.16
N LEU A 71 29.94 -8.85 -10.33
CA LEU A 71 29.30 -8.79 -11.65
C LEU A 71 29.37 -7.37 -12.22
N SER A 72 29.70 -7.23 -13.50
CA SER A 72 29.49 -5.97 -14.22
C SER A 72 28.00 -5.77 -14.56
N LEU A 73 27.60 -4.56 -14.95
CA LEU A 73 26.23 -4.31 -15.42
C LEU A 73 25.89 -5.14 -16.66
N GLU A 74 26.87 -5.42 -17.51
CA GLU A 74 26.71 -6.27 -18.69
C GLU A 74 26.54 -7.73 -18.32
N ASP A 75 27.32 -8.24 -17.37
CA ASP A 75 27.19 -9.62 -16.88
C ASP A 75 25.87 -9.84 -16.16
N LEU A 76 25.46 -8.87 -15.32
CA LEU A 76 24.15 -8.91 -14.67
C LEU A 76 23.04 -8.88 -15.73
N GLY A 77 23.13 -7.97 -16.70
CA GLY A 77 22.18 -7.87 -17.82
C GLY A 77 22.05 -9.17 -18.60
N LYS A 78 23.16 -9.83 -18.95
CA LYS A 78 23.16 -11.14 -19.60
C LYS A 78 22.47 -12.21 -18.75
N LYS A 79 22.69 -12.19 -17.42
CA LYS A 79 22.13 -13.18 -16.48
C LYS A 79 20.63 -13.05 -16.29
N ILE A 80 20.09 -11.84 -16.29
CA ILE A 80 18.65 -11.57 -16.14
C ILE A 80 17.94 -11.21 -17.45
N ASN A 81 18.64 -11.30 -18.58
CA ASN A 81 18.16 -10.97 -19.91
C ASN A 81 17.59 -9.54 -19.97
N GLU A 82 18.33 -8.56 -19.44
CA GLU A 82 18.02 -7.14 -19.57
C GLU A 82 19.20 -6.33 -20.09
N LYS A 83 18.87 -5.19 -20.71
CA LYS A 83 19.87 -4.24 -21.19
C LYS A 83 20.60 -3.58 -20.04
N ALA A 84 21.93 -3.47 -20.14
CA ALA A 84 22.78 -2.77 -19.18
C ALA A 84 22.31 -1.31 -18.93
N THR A 85 21.81 -0.63 -19.96
CA THR A 85 21.25 0.73 -19.85
C THR A 85 19.99 0.81 -18.97
N VAL A 86 19.20 -0.26 -18.92
CA VAL A 86 18.04 -0.32 -18.01
C VAL A 86 18.54 -0.50 -16.57
N LEU A 87 19.54 -1.36 -16.37
CA LEU A 87 20.14 -1.59 -15.06
C LEU A 87 20.85 -0.35 -14.49
N ASP A 88 21.60 0.38 -15.30
CA ASP A 88 22.20 1.67 -14.90
C ASP A 88 21.13 2.66 -14.43
N ARG A 89 20.02 2.78 -15.16
CA ARG A 89 18.91 3.64 -14.74
C ARG A 89 18.29 3.17 -13.42
N VAL A 90 18.17 1.85 -13.23
CA VAL A 90 17.64 1.27 -11.98
C VAL A 90 18.59 1.56 -10.80
N GLU A 91 19.91 1.42 -10.98
CA GLU A 91 20.90 1.78 -9.95
C GLU A 91 20.87 3.29 -9.64
N ARG A 92 20.48 4.15 -10.59
CA ARG A 92 20.27 5.59 -10.38
C ARG A 92 18.94 5.96 -9.72
N GLY A 93 18.04 5.00 -9.50
CA GLY A 93 16.74 5.23 -8.87
C GLY A 93 15.53 5.14 -9.80
N MET A 94 15.68 4.64 -11.03
CA MET A 94 14.53 4.24 -11.85
C MET A 94 13.86 3.04 -11.22
N ARG A 95 12.55 3.12 -11.01
CA ARG A 95 11.76 2.00 -10.52
C ARG A 95 11.78 0.87 -11.56
N PRO A 96 12.31 -0.33 -11.24
CA PRO A 96 12.21 -1.48 -12.13
C PRO A 96 10.75 -1.95 -12.22
N THR A 97 10.39 -2.58 -13.33
CA THR A 97 9.13 -3.31 -13.45
C THR A 97 9.12 -4.51 -12.49
N ASP A 98 7.94 -5.00 -12.09
CA ASP A 98 7.82 -6.15 -11.18
C ASP A 98 8.54 -7.40 -11.70
N GLU A 99 8.58 -7.59 -13.03
CA GLU A 99 9.35 -8.66 -13.66
C GLU A 99 10.86 -8.50 -13.45
N LEU A 100 11.37 -7.29 -13.66
CA LEU A 100 12.79 -6.99 -13.47
C LEU A 100 13.20 -7.12 -12.01
N ALA A 101 12.39 -6.61 -11.10
CA ALA A 101 12.60 -6.76 -9.66
C ALA A 101 12.67 -8.24 -9.25
N LYS A 102 11.70 -9.08 -9.65
CA LYS A 102 11.73 -10.52 -9.36
C LYS A 102 12.95 -11.24 -9.93
N LYS A 103 13.38 -10.87 -11.14
CA LYS A 103 14.61 -11.43 -11.76
C LYS A 103 15.85 -11.03 -10.96
N LEU A 104 15.94 -9.78 -10.52
CA LEU A 104 17.04 -9.26 -9.70
C LEU A 104 17.08 -9.97 -8.34
N GLU A 105 15.92 -10.17 -7.69
CA GLU A 105 15.82 -10.91 -6.43
C GLU A 105 16.37 -12.33 -6.57
N LYS A 106 16.03 -13.06 -7.65
CA LYS A 106 16.55 -14.40 -7.91
C LYS A 106 18.05 -14.41 -8.25
N ALA A 107 18.50 -13.48 -9.08
CA ALA A 107 19.88 -13.44 -9.58
C ALA A 107 20.90 -13.03 -8.51
N LEU A 108 20.49 -12.12 -7.62
CA LEU A 108 21.32 -11.54 -6.56
C LEU A 108 20.96 -12.09 -5.16
N LYS A 109 19.94 -12.95 -5.04
CA LYS A 109 19.42 -13.52 -3.78
C LYS A 109 19.12 -12.43 -2.73
N ILE A 110 18.48 -11.35 -3.16
CA ILE A 110 18.06 -10.22 -2.33
C ILE A 110 16.54 -10.12 -2.30
N LYS A 111 16.00 -9.40 -1.30
CA LYS A 111 14.61 -8.98 -1.28
C LYS A 111 14.51 -7.51 -1.69
N LEU A 112 13.80 -7.23 -2.78
CA LEU A 112 13.54 -5.89 -3.31
C LEU A 112 12.05 -5.55 -3.25
N LEU A 113 11.18 -6.56 -3.31
CA LEU A 113 9.72 -6.45 -3.20
C LEU A 113 9.24 -7.14 -1.92
N GLY A 114 8.23 -6.57 -1.25
CA GLY A 114 7.62 -7.19 -0.08
C GLY A 114 8.47 -7.12 1.19
N TYR A 115 8.97 -5.92 1.54
CA TYR A 115 9.55 -5.67 2.86
C TYR A 115 8.44 -5.88 3.92
N GLN A 116 8.39 -7.07 4.51
CA GLN A 116 7.83 -7.27 5.85
C GLN A 116 9.06 -7.29 6.76
N GLU A 117 9.28 -6.17 7.45
CA GLU A 117 10.05 -6.22 8.71
C GLU A 117 9.24 -7.13 9.64
N GLU A 118 9.90 -8.19 10.09
CA GLU A 118 9.45 -9.01 11.22
C GLU A 118 10.04 -8.40 12.50
#